data_AF-A0A024QAU1-F1
#
_entry.id   AF-A0A024QAU1-F1
#
_cell.length_a   1.000
_cell.length_b   1.000
_cell.length_c   1.000
_cell.angle_alpha   90.00
_cell.angle_beta   90.00
_cell.angle_gamma   90.00
#
_symmetry.space_group_name_H-M   'P 1'
#
loop_
_entity.id
_entity.type
_entity.pdbx_description
1 polymer ?
#
loop_
_entity_poly.entity_id
_entity_poly.type
_entity_poly.pdbx_seq_one_letter_code
_entity_poly.pdbx_strand_id
1 'polypeptide(L)' 'MLSNIGIPGLIIILIITLIIFGPKKLPEIGSAIGKTLAEFKKSTKEIMSDEESTESKNS' A
#
# COMPACT_ATOMS: atom_id res chain seq x y z
N MET A 1 23.72 15.00 -14.26
CA MET A 1 23.70 15.92 -13.10
C MET A 1 22.57 15.62 -12.11
N LEU A 2 21.33 15.32 -12.54
CA LEU A 2 20.25 14.95 -11.59
C LEU A 2 20.42 13.58 -10.92
N SER A 3 21.07 12.60 -11.54
CA SER A 3 21.25 11.26 -10.95
C SER A 3 22.14 11.23 -9.71
N ASN A 4 22.93 12.28 -9.46
CA ASN A 4 23.72 12.44 -8.23
C ASN A 4 22.89 12.91 -7.04
N ILE A 5 21.62 13.28 -7.26
CA ILE A 5 20.75 13.79 -6.20
C ILE A 5 20.09 12.66 -5.39
N GLY A 6 20.14 11.42 -5.86
CA GLY A 6 19.86 10.17 -5.12
C GLY A 6 18.88 10.22 -3.94
N ILE A 7 19.20 9.46 -2.89
CA ILE A 7 18.46 9.45 -1.63
C ILE A 7 18.47 10.84 -0.91
N PRO A 8 19.57 11.63 -0.94
CA PRO A 8 19.59 12.94 -0.27
C PRO A 8 18.55 13.93 -0.80
N GLY A 9 18.31 13.97 -2.11
CA GLY A 9 17.31 14.83 -2.74
C GLY A 9 15.88 14.43 -2.39
N LEU A 10 15.62 13.11 -2.30
CA LEU A 10 14.34 12.58 -1.84
C LEU A 10 14.04 13.03 -0.40
N ILE A 11 15.04 12.99 0.48
CA ILE A 11 14.90 13.42 1.89
C ILE A 11 14.51 14.90 1.96
N ILE A 12 15.09 15.77 1.13
CA ILE A 12 14.75 17.21 1.10
C ILE A 12 13.29 17.41 0.68
N ILE A 13 12.84 16.71 -0.35
CA ILE A 13 11.43 16.76 -0.81
C ILE A 13 10.50 16.26 0.29
N LEU A 14 10.88 15.17 0.98
CA LEU A 14 10.14 14.64 2.11
C LEU A 14 10.01 15.68 3.22
N ILE A 15 11.10 16.36 3.60
CA ILE A 15 11.07 17.39 4.66
C ILE A 15 10.10 18.52 4.28
N ILE A 16 10.15 19.04 3.06
CA ILE A 16 9.24 20.10 2.60
C ILE A 16 7.79 19.63 2.66
N THR A 17 7.53 18.42 2.16
CA THR A 17 6.20 17.79 2.19
C THR A 17 5.70 17.61 3.63
N LEU A 18 6.58 17.18 4.54
CA LEU A 18 6.27 17.01 5.94
C LEU A 18 6.04 18.33 6.69
N ILE A 19 6.61 19.45 6.25
CA ILE A 19 6.31 20.76 6.81
C ILE A 19 4.89 21.19 6.42
N ILE A 20 4.49 20.96 5.17
CA ILE A 20 3.16 21.33 4.66
C ILE A 20 2.07 20.44 5.25
N PHE A 21 2.27 19.12 5.18
CA PHE A 21 1.26 18.15 5.59
C PHE A 21 1.41 17.71 7.04
N GLY A 22 2.61 17.75 7.61
CA GLY A 22 2.92 17.25 8.95
C GLY A 22 3.40 15.79 8.95
N PRO A 23 4.35 15.41 9.83
CA PRO A 23 4.91 14.05 9.91
C PRO A 23 3.91 12.98 10.32
N LYS A 24 2.79 13.36 10.96
CA LYS A 24 1.75 12.44 11.40
C LYS A 24 0.78 12.04 10.28
N LYS A 25 0.62 12.87 9.24
CA LYS A 25 -0.36 12.61 8.17
C LYS A 25 0.05 11.45 7.25
N LEU A 26 1.34 11.32 6.93
CA LEU A 26 1.80 10.23 6.06
C LEU A 26 1.56 8.83 6.69
N PRO A 27 1.92 8.56 7.96
CA PRO A 27 1.60 7.29 8.62
C PRO A 27 0.10 7.04 8.80
N GLU A 28 -0.67 8.10 9.07
CA GLU A 28 -2.13 8.02 9.25
C GLU A 28 -2.83 7.59 7.95
N ILE A 29 -2.48 8.23 6.84
CA ILE A 29 -2.98 7.87 5.49
C ILE A 29 -2.51 6.45 5.12
N GLY A 30 -1.23 6.13 5.35
CA GLY A 30 -0.69 4.79 5.09
C GLY A 30 -1.39 3.70 5.90
N SER A 31 -1.76 3.98 7.15
CA SER A 31 -2.50 3.04 8.01
C SER A 31 -3.93 2.82 7.51
N ALA A 32 -4.62 3.87 7.06
CA ALA A 32 -5.96 3.76 6.50
C ALA A 32 -5.97 2.99 5.16
N ILE A 33 -5.03 3.33 4.26
CA ILE A 33 -4.85 2.61 2.98
C ILE A 33 -4.45 1.16 3.23
N GLY A 34 -3.54 0.92 4.19
CA GLY A 34 -3.09 -0.43 4.54
C GLY A 34 -4.20 -1.34 5.04
N LYS A 35 -5.11 -0.82 5.89
CA LYS A 35 -6.31 -1.56 6.32
C LYS A 35 -7.21 -1.89 5.14
N THR A 36 -7.46 -0.91 4.27
CA THR A 36 -8.28 -1.09 3.06
C THR A 36 -7.69 -2.17 2.15
N LEU A 37 -6.38 -2.12 1.91
CA LEU A 37 -5.69 -3.10 1.07
C LEU A 37 -5.65 -4.50 1.70
N ALA A 38 -5.54 -4.58 3.03
CA ALA A 38 -5.58 -5.85 3.75
C ALA A 38 -6.96 -6.51 3.65
N GLU A 39 -8.03 -5.74 3.80
CA GLU A 39 -9.41 -6.22 3.61
C GLU A 39 -9.66 -6.62 2.16
N PHE A 40 -9.25 -5.79 1.20
CA PHE A 40 -9.34 -6.10 -0.22
C PHE A 40 -8.63 -7.42 -0.56
N LYS A 41 -7.38 -7.60 -0.11
CA LYS A 41 -6.62 -8.85 -0.30
C LYS A 41 -7.32 -10.06 0.31
N LYS A 42 -7.96 -9.91 1.48
CA LYS A 42 -8.70 -10.99 2.13
C LYS A 42 -9.92 -11.38 1.30
N SER A 43 -10.74 -10.41 0.89
CA SER A 43 -11.93 -10.66 0.07
C SER A 43 -11.57 -11.26 -1.29
N THR A 44 -10.53 -10.76 -1.96
CA THR A 44 -10.05 -11.36 -3.22
C THR A 44 -9.61 -12.81 -3.03
N LYS A 45 -8.90 -13.11 -1.92
CA LYS A 45 -8.46 -14.48 -1.63
C LYS A 45 -9.64 -15.42 -1.37
N GLU A 46 -10.67 -14.95 -0.68
CA GLU A 46 -11.89 -15.74 -0.42
C GLU A 46 -12.61 -16.10 -1.72
N ILE A 47 -12.80 -15.12 -2.61
CA ILE A 47 -13.40 -15.34 -3.94
C ILE A 47 -12.59 -16.36 -4.76
N MET A 48 -11.26 -16.23 -4.79
CA MET A 48 -10.40 -17.16 -5.53
C MET A 48 -10.39 -18.58 -4.94
N SER A 49 -10.47 -18.71 -3.61
CA SER A 49 -10.51 -20.02 -2.94
C SER A 49 -11.88 -20.71 -3.05
N ASP A 50 -12.97 -19.95 -3.15
CA ASP A 50 -14.31 -20.48 -3.39
C ASP A 50 -14.46 -21.01 -4.82
N GLU A 51 -13.82 -20.38 -5.81
CA GLU A 51 -13.76 -20.88 -7.19
C GLU A 51 -13.01 -22.23 -7.28
N GLU A 52 -11.85 -22.40 -6.63
CA GLU A 52 -11.10 -23.67 -6.60
C GLU A 52 -11.87 -24.82 -5.92
N SER A 53 -12.76 -24.53 -4.98
CA SER A 53 -13.48 -25.55 -4.21
C SER A 53 -14.70 -26.14 -4.94
N THR A 54 -15.15 -25.51 -6.03
CA THR A 54 -16.33 -25.95 -6.79
C THR A 54 -16.02 -26.94 -7.92
N GLU A 55 -14.75 -27.13 -8.31
CA GLU A 55 -14.35 -28.00 -9.41
C GLU A 55 -13.99 -29.45 -8.97
N SER A 56 -13.82 -29.69 -7.66
CA SER A 56 -13.37 -31.00 -7.13
C SER A 56 -14.49 -31.94 -6.65
N LYS A 57 -15.78 -31.58 -6.83
CA LYS A 57 -16.93 -32.38 -6.34
C LYS A 57 -17.80 -33.04 -7.43
N ASN A 58 -17.41 -32.99 -8.70
CA ASN A 58 -18.23 -33.53 -9.81
C ASN A 58 -17.48 -34.49 -10.75
N SER A 59 -16.55 -35.30 -10.25
CA SER A 59 -15.99 -36.45 -10.97
C SER A 59 -15.84 -37.66 -10.06
#